data_AF-A0A660W490-F1
#
_entry.id   AF-A0A660W490-F1
#
_cell.length_a   1.000
_cell.length_b   1.000
_cell.length_c   1.000
_cell.angle_alpha   90.00
_cell.angle_beta   90.00
_cell.angle_gamma   90.00
#
_symmetry.space_group_name_H-M   'P 1'
#
loop_
_entity.id
_entity.type
_entity.pdbx_description
1 polymer ?
#
loop_
_entity_poly.entity_id
_entity_poly.type
_entity_poly.pdbx_seq_one_letter_code
_entity_poly.pdbx_strand_id
1 'polypeptide(L)' 'MGRYTGPTDRLSRREGVNLMLKGIRSVNGKSERRLDTPPGQHNW' A
#
# COMPACT_ATOMS: atom_id res chain seq x y z
N MET A 1 -5.06 -2.78 -23.06
CA MET A 1 -4.73 -3.30 -21.72
C MET A 1 -4.95 -2.20 -20.70
N GLY A 2 -5.84 -2.37 -19.72
CA GLY A 2 -6.15 -1.33 -18.73
C GLY A 2 -5.08 -1.27 -17.64
N ARG A 3 -4.64 -0.06 -17.26
CA ARG A 3 -3.78 0.12 -16.08
C ARG A 3 -4.61 -0.05 -14.81
N TYR A 4 -3.95 -0.46 -13.72
CA TYR A 4 -4.59 -0.51 -12.41
C TYR A 4 -4.87 0.91 -11.89
N THR A 5 -6.14 1.22 -11.65
CA THR A 5 -6.62 2.52 -11.11
C THR A 5 -7.16 2.42 -9.68
N GLY A 6 -7.03 1.24 -9.06
CA GLY A 6 -7.49 0.99 -7.70
C GLY A 6 -6.55 1.52 -6.61
N PRO A 7 -6.86 1.24 -5.33
CA PRO A 7 -6.07 1.73 -4.20
C PRO A 7 -4.63 1.18 -4.18
N THR A 8 -3.65 2.00 -4.56
CA THR A 8 -2.24 1.58 -4.65
C THR A 8 -1.58 1.26 -3.30
N ASP A 9 -2.03 1.91 -2.23
CA ASP A 9 -1.57 1.65 -0.85
C ASP A 9 -1.94 0.22 -0.39
N ARG A 10 -2.96 -0.39 -1.00
CA ARG A 10 -3.32 -1.79 -0.78
C ARG A 10 -2.24 -2.73 -1.33
N LEU A 11 -1.59 -2.34 -2.43
CA LEU A 11 -0.50 -3.12 -3.03
C LEU A 11 0.73 -3.07 -2.11
N SER A 12 1.16 -1.89 -1.69
CA SER A 12 2.29 -1.75 -0.76
C SER A 12 2.10 -2.56 0.53
N ARG A 13 0.89 -2.54 1.11
CA ARG A 13 0.55 -3.34 2.29
C ARG A 13 0.51 -4.85 2.04
N ARG A 14 0.17 -5.28 0.82
CA ARG A 14 0.20 -6.70 0.46
C ARG A 14 1.64 -7.19 0.29
N GLU A 15 2.50 -6.35 -0.31
CA GLU A 15 3.92 -6.65 -0.53
C GLU A 15 4.80 -6.43 0.71
N GLY A 16 4.28 -5.79 1.76
CA GLY A 16 5.05 -5.48 2.96
C GLY A 16 6.17 -4.44 2.76
N VAL A 17 6.20 -3.77 1.59
CA VAL A 17 7.21 -2.76 1.25
C VAL A 17 6.56 -1.54 0.61
N ASN A 18 7.18 -0.36 0.80
CA ASN A 18 6.69 0.87 0.21
C ASN A 18 7.00 0.93 -1.29
N LEU A 19 6.01 0.64 -2.13
CA LEU A 19 6.13 0.66 -3.60
C LEU A 19 6.18 2.06 -4.23
N MET A 20 6.11 3.14 -3.43
CA MET A 20 6.19 4.53 -3.90
C MET A 20 5.09 4.94 -4.92
N LEU A 21 3.98 4.20 -4.97
CA LEU A 21 2.88 4.38 -5.93
C LEU A 21 1.91 5.53 -5.57
N LYS A 22 2.20 6.34 -4.55
CA LYS A 22 1.32 7.43 -4.07
C LYS A 22 2.01 8.79 -4.05
N GLY A 23 3.12 8.90 -4.78
CA GLY A 23 3.92 10.13 -4.91
C GLY A 23 4.38 10.65 -3.55
N ILE A 24 4.18 11.95 -3.29
CA ILE A 24 4.60 12.62 -2.04
C ILE A 24 4.00 11.95 -0.79
N ARG A 25 2.82 11.31 -0.90
CA ARG A 25 2.24 10.63 0.26
C ARG A 25 3.05 9.40 0.67
N SER A 26 3.73 8.74 -0.27
CA SER A 26 4.58 7.60 0.02
C SER A 26 5.81 7.97 0.85
N VAL A 27 6.22 9.25 0.91
CA VAL A 27 7.37 9.70 1.73
C VAL A 27 6.98 10.32 3.07
N ASN A 28 5.69 10.57 3.30
CA ASN A 28 5.19 11.27 4.50
C ASN A 28 4.95 10.33 5.70
N GLY A 29 5.58 9.15 5.76
CA GLY A 29 5.48 8.27 6.94
C GLY A 29 4.12 7.60 7.19
N LYS A 30 3.09 7.90 6.37
CA LYS A 30 1.70 7.47 6.63
C LYS A 30 1.44 6.05 6.13
N SER A 31 2.12 5.65 5.06
CA SER A 31 1.99 4.30 4.48
C SER A 31 2.74 3.27 5.35
N GLU A 32 3.86 3.66 5.98
CA GLU A 32 4.66 2.82 6.90
C GLU A 32 3.87 2.29 8.08
N ARG A 33 2.90 3.05 8.60
CA ARG A 33 2.13 2.68 9.81
C ARG A 33 1.29 1.41 9.67
N ARG A 34 1.04 0.94 8.45
CA ARG A 34 0.16 -0.21 8.18
C ARG A 34 0.80 -1.22 7.22
N LEU A 35 2.09 -1.07 6.96
CA LEU A 35 2.84 -1.89 6.02
C LEU A 35 2.97 -3.33 6.51
N ASP A 36 3.07 -3.52 7.84
CA ASP A 36 3.20 -4.83 8.47
C ASP A 36 1.89 -5.65 8.49
N THR A 37 0.75 -5.01 8.18
CA THR A 37 -0.55 -5.68 8.20
C THR A 37 -1.11 -5.80 6.78
N PRO A 38 -1.24 -7.02 6.24
CA PRO A 38 -1.80 -7.22 4.92
C PRO A 38 -3.26 -6.73 4.83
N PRO A 39 -3.78 -6.46 3.62
CA PRO A 39 -5.16 -6.00 3.43
C PRO A 39 -6.16 -7.16 3.36
N GLY A 40 -7.39 -6.96 3.84
CA GLY A 40 -8.46 -7.97 3.89
C GLY A 40 -8.96 -8.27 5.31
N GLN A 41 -9.95 -9.17 5.42
CA GLN A 41 -10.62 -9.51 6.68
C GLN A 41 -9.81 -10.48 7.56
N HIS A 42 -8.96 -11.33 6.97
CA HIS A 42 -8.26 -12.41 7.69
C HIS A 42 -6.80 -12.04 8.05
N ASN A 43 -6.50 -10.77 8.32
CA ASN A 43 -5.15 -10.32 8.69
C ASN A 43 -5.01 -10.12 10.20
N TRP A 44 -5.65 -11.01 10.95
CA TRP A 44 -5.46 -11.17 12.39
C TRP A 44 -4.26 -12.10 12.63
#